data_AF-A0A0L1II35-F1
#
_entry.id   AF-A0A0L1II35-F1
#
_cell.length_a   1.000
_cell.length_b   1.000
_cell.length_c   1.000
_cell.angle_alpha   90.00
_cell.angle_beta   90.00
_cell.angle_gamma   90.00
#
_symmetry.space_group_name_H-M   'P 1'
#
loop_
_entity.id
_entity.type
_entity.pdbx_description
1 polymer ?
#
loop_
_entity_poly.entity_id
_entity_poly.type
_entity_poly.pdbx_seq_one_letter_code
_entity_poly.pdbx_strand_id
1 'polypeptide(L)'
;MLKFNNKSELKKITSIQDFINYTLDFAKKNDNTVSSEDVQQTFTNIFPNASDNEYEKLLELFQSKGIVFSDLLEDEEELDLELNDIEETYEDEDLDNEDEKLMTRFQSAKKDALRSKKTARTSTHMKYRVGAISNETKIQDIIKTYFYKIGQAPILTKEQEITYAKMINSSDPEEVKEGRDKLIESNLKLVISVARKHLNRGLDFADLIEEGNIGLMKAVDKFEYEKGFKFSTYATWWIRQAITRAIADQARTIRIPVHMVETINKLARVERQLTQELGREPNSEEIANKIGEGMTAEKVVEIKKISIEPVSLEKPFGDEDDTHFGDFVEDKDMISPSEYTEKEVLKEVLEKTFEDMPPREEKVIRMRYGIAPTKLRTLLRLAEECNDPEFQKLKETIEDLDIHLDTPIQKVRTFKNKVINIALSKYDSPKTLEEVGKELSVTRERIRQIESKTIRRFKQPSSNNKSGRTLKEFYKG
;
A
#
# COMPACT_ATOMS: atom_id res chain seq x y z
N MET A 1 -7.78 -36.53 -25.86
CA MET A 1 -6.55 -36.40 -25.07
C MET A 1 -6.38 -37.62 -24.19
N LEU A 2 -5.22 -38.25 -24.25
CA LEU A 2 -4.83 -39.30 -23.31
C LEU A 2 -4.79 -38.69 -21.91
N LYS A 3 -5.45 -39.29 -20.92
CA LYS A 3 -5.36 -38.81 -19.53
C LYS A 3 -4.06 -39.32 -18.92
N PHE A 4 -3.26 -38.41 -18.35
CA PHE A 4 -2.01 -38.74 -17.65
C PHE A 4 -2.24 -39.72 -16.49
N ASN A 5 -3.42 -39.64 -15.88
CA ASN A 5 -3.88 -40.37 -14.71
C ASN A 5 -4.47 -41.78 -15.00
N ASN A 6 -3.78 -42.63 -15.76
CA ASN A 6 -4.25 -44.00 -16.01
C ASN A 6 -3.90 -44.96 -14.85
N LYS A 7 -4.91 -45.33 -14.05
CA LYS A 7 -4.76 -46.13 -12.82
C LYS A 7 -4.12 -47.52 -13.01
N SER A 8 -4.13 -48.10 -14.22
CA SER A 8 -3.52 -49.42 -14.48
C SER A 8 -2.01 -49.34 -14.76
N GLU A 9 -1.52 -48.22 -15.29
CA GLU A 9 -0.11 -47.99 -15.62
C GLU A 9 0.65 -47.42 -14.42
N LEU A 10 0.02 -46.54 -13.64
CA LEU A 10 0.60 -45.97 -12.42
C LEU A 10 0.93 -47.03 -11.34
N LYS A 11 0.22 -48.17 -11.33
CA LYS A 11 0.50 -49.30 -10.41
C LYS A 11 1.82 -50.04 -10.71
N LYS A 12 2.42 -49.84 -11.88
CA LYS A 12 3.68 -50.47 -12.29
C LYS A 12 4.91 -49.64 -11.95
N ILE A 13 4.71 -48.40 -11.49
CA ILE A 13 5.77 -47.45 -11.16
C ILE A 13 6.22 -47.74 -9.73
N THR A 14 7.48 -48.14 -9.55
CA THR A 14 8.06 -48.44 -8.23
C THR A 14 9.26 -47.57 -7.87
N SER A 15 9.88 -46.95 -8.88
CA SER A 15 11.03 -46.05 -8.75
C SER A 15 10.77 -44.69 -9.40
N ILE A 16 11.45 -43.64 -8.91
CA ILE A 16 11.45 -42.30 -9.52
C ILE A 16 11.87 -42.36 -10.99
N GLN A 17 12.80 -43.26 -11.34
CA GLN A 17 13.24 -43.45 -12.72
C GLN A 17 12.14 -44.04 -13.61
N ASP A 18 11.28 -44.91 -13.07
CA ASP A 18 10.13 -45.47 -13.78
C ASP A 18 9.09 -44.37 -14.06
N PHE A 19 8.90 -43.48 -13.09
CA PHE A 19 8.02 -42.32 -13.24
C PHE A 19 8.53 -41.37 -14.33
N ILE A 20 9.83 -41.04 -14.32
CA ILE A 20 10.47 -40.21 -15.36
C ILE A 20 10.30 -40.83 -16.75
N ASN A 21 10.44 -42.14 -16.90
CA ASN A 21 10.27 -42.80 -18.19
C ASN A 21 8.80 -42.79 -18.63
N TYR A 22 7.86 -42.99 -17.70
CA TYR A 22 6.42 -42.92 -17.97
C TYR A 22 5.99 -41.53 -18.43
N THR A 23 6.45 -40.47 -17.74
CA THR A 23 6.12 -39.08 -18.11
C THR A 23 6.70 -38.71 -19.48
N LEU A 24 7.92 -39.15 -19.79
CA LEU A 24 8.56 -38.93 -21.09
C LEU A 24 7.85 -39.66 -22.23
N ASP A 25 7.43 -40.91 -22.01
CA ASP A 25 6.68 -41.68 -23.01
C ASP A 25 5.28 -41.13 -23.23
N PHE A 26 4.64 -40.58 -22.19
CA PHE A 26 3.39 -39.86 -22.30
C PHE A 26 3.56 -38.55 -23.07
N ALA A 27 4.57 -37.74 -22.72
CA ALA A 27 4.87 -36.48 -23.39
C ALA A 27 5.11 -36.70 -24.89
N LYS A 28 5.90 -37.71 -25.26
CA LYS A 28 6.15 -38.07 -26.68
C LYS A 28 4.89 -38.43 -27.46
N LYS A 29 3.85 -38.95 -26.79
CA LYS A 29 2.57 -39.30 -27.41
C LYS A 29 1.62 -38.12 -27.53
N ASN A 30 1.88 -37.02 -26.81
CA ASN A 30 1.08 -35.79 -26.80
C ASN A 30 1.97 -34.57 -27.14
N ASP A 31 2.69 -34.63 -28.27
CA ASP A 31 3.46 -33.50 -28.80
C ASP A 31 4.45 -32.82 -27.82
N ASN A 32 5.07 -33.62 -26.94
CA ASN A 32 5.94 -33.17 -25.84
C ASN A 32 5.27 -32.23 -24.82
N THR A 33 3.94 -32.26 -24.70
CA THR A 33 3.18 -31.46 -23.75
C THR A 33 2.62 -32.28 -22.59
N VAL A 34 2.71 -31.77 -21.36
CA VAL A 34 2.16 -32.39 -20.14
C VAL A 34 1.74 -31.33 -19.14
N SER A 35 0.61 -31.49 -18.45
CA SER A 35 0.20 -30.59 -17.35
C SER A 35 1.17 -30.71 -16.15
N SER A 36 1.60 -29.57 -15.59
CA SER A 36 2.49 -29.57 -14.42
C SER A 36 1.75 -29.99 -13.16
N GLU A 37 0.46 -29.65 -13.06
CA GLU A 37 -0.40 -30.01 -11.95
C GLU A 37 -0.65 -31.53 -11.92
N ASP A 38 -0.92 -32.15 -13.07
CA ASP A 38 -1.09 -33.61 -13.18
C ASP A 38 0.20 -34.36 -12.79
N VAL A 39 1.38 -33.86 -13.18
CA VAL A 39 2.68 -34.43 -12.81
C VAL A 39 2.93 -34.30 -11.30
N GLN A 40 2.59 -33.17 -10.70
CA GLN A 40 2.74 -32.94 -9.28
C GLN A 40 1.83 -33.85 -8.45
N GLN A 41 0.55 -33.91 -8.81
CA GLN A 41 -0.45 -34.71 -8.10
C GLN A 41 -0.13 -36.21 -8.22
N THR A 42 0.31 -36.68 -9.38
CA THR A 42 0.71 -38.08 -9.54
C THR A 42 2.00 -38.42 -8.80
N PHE A 43 3.00 -37.54 -8.83
CA PHE A 43 4.27 -37.75 -8.14
C PHE A 43 4.08 -37.81 -6.62
N THR A 44 3.34 -36.86 -6.05
CA THR A 44 3.04 -36.82 -4.60
C THR A 44 2.20 -38.01 -4.14
N ASN A 45 1.27 -38.49 -4.98
CA ASN A 45 0.48 -39.68 -4.69
C ASN A 45 1.30 -40.99 -4.70
N ILE A 46 2.34 -41.09 -5.55
CA ILE A 46 3.18 -42.30 -5.65
C ILE A 46 4.33 -42.26 -4.64
N PHE A 47 4.90 -41.08 -4.39
CA PHE A 47 6.04 -40.87 -3.50
C PHE A 47 5.72 -39.85 -2.39
N PRO A 48 4.87 -40.21 -1.40
CA PRO A 48 4.42 -39.27 -0.36
C PRO A 48 5.53 -38.81 0.62
N ASN A 49 6.70 -39.47 0.60
CA ASN A 49 7.87 -39.13 1.43
C ASN A 49 8.99 -38.42 0.64
N ALA A 50 8.76 -38.09 -0.63
CA ALA A 50 9.75 -37.37 -1.43
C ALA A 50 9.91 -35.93 -0.92
N SER A 51 11.13 -35.41 -0.87
CA SER A 51 11.39 -34.03 -0.45
C SER A 51 11.08 -33.05 -1.59
N ASP A 52 10.73 -31.81 -1.26
CA ASP A 52 10.45 -30.76 -2.27
C ASP A 52 11.61 -30.57 -3.27
N ASN A 53 12.85 -30.75 -2.82
CA ASN A 53 14.07 -30.68 -3.63
C ASN A 53 14.17 -31.83 -4.67
N GLU A 54 13.55 -32.99 -4.42
CA GLU A 54 13.50 -34.09 -5.38
C GLU A 54 12.49 -33.83 -6.50
N TYR A 55 11.40 -33.13 -6.20
CA TYR A 55 10.43 -32.70 -7.20
C TYR A 55 10.98 -31.58 -8.09
N GLU A 56 11.70 -30.60 -7.51
CA GLU A 56 12.37 -29.55 -8.28
C GLU A 56 13.38 -30.12 -9.28
N LYS A 57 14.24 -31.06 -8.86
CA LYS A 57 15.18 -31.75 -9.76
C LYS A 57 14.50 -32.51 -10.89
N LEU A 58 13.30 -33.03 -10.64
CA LEU A 58 12.51 -33.76 -11.61
C LEU A 58 11.90 -32.83 -12.67
N LEU A 59 11.44 -31.64 -12.27
CA LEU A 59 11.01 -30.59 -13.19
C LEU A 59 12.16 -30.08 -14.05
N GLU A 60 13.33 -29.81 -13.46
CA GLU A 60 14.54 -29.42 -14.20
C GLU A 60 14.92 -30.48 -15.25
N LEU A 61 14.80 -31.77 -14.89
CA LEU A 61 15.07 -32.87 -15.80
C LEU A 61 14.07 -32.91 -16.97
N PHE A 62 12.78 -32.68 -16.73
CA PHE A 62 11.77 -32.64 -17.80
C PHE A 62 11.94 -31.44 -18.73
N GLN A 63 12.31 -30.28 -18.19
CA GLN A 63 12.67 -29.10 -18.99
C GLN A 63 13.94 -29.36 -19.83
N SER A 64 14.96 -30.01 -19.26
CA SER A 64 16.18 -30.37 -20.00
C SER A 64 15.93 -31.33 -21.16
N LYS A 65 14.84 -32.11 -21.10
CA LYS A 65 14.42 -33.06 -22.14
C LYS A 65 13.39 -32.47 -23.11
N GLY A 66 13.06 -31.19 -22.98
CA GLY A 66 12.18 -30.48 -23.92
C GLY A 66 10.69 -30.78 -23.75
N ILE A 67 10.25 -31.19 -22.55
CA ILE A 67 8.82 -31.25 -22.22
C ILE A 67 8.32 -29.83 -21.96
N VAL A 68 7.23 -29.46 -22.61
CA VAL A 68 6.55 -28.17 -22.44
C VAL A 68 5.34 -28.37 -21.53
N PHE A 69 5.20 -27.56 -20.48
CA PHE A 69 4.06 -27.70 -19.57
C PHE A 69 2.88 -26.85 -20.06
N SER A 70 1.74 -27.48 -20.36
CA SER A 70 0.56 -26.83 -20.96
C SER A 70 0.01 -25.70 -20.08
N ASP A 71 -0.06 -25.93 -18.78
CA ASP A 71 -0.69 -25.02 -17.82
C ASP A 71 0.16 -23.76 -17.58
N LEU A 72 1.44 -23.79 -17.98
CA LEU A 72 2.32 -22.62 -17.95
C LEU A 72 2.23 -21.77 -19.24
N LEU A 73 1.60 -22.30 -20.29
CA LEU A 73 1.32 -21.59 -21.55
C LEU A 73 -0.07 -20.92 -21.54
N GLU A 74 -1.03 -21.49 -20.80
CA GLU A 74 -2.39 -20.91 -20.67
C GLU A 74 -2.35 -19.49 -20.05
N ASP A 75 -1.38 -19.21 -19.17
CA ASP A 75 -1.13 -17.86 -18.65
C ASP A 75 -0.55 -16.88 -19.71
N GLU A 76 0.04 -17.35 -20.81
CA GLU A 76 0.53 -16.47 -21.89
C GLU A 76 -0.58 -16.11 -22.90
N GLU A 77 -1.51 -17.02 -23.21
CA GLU A 77 -2.63 -16.74 -24.13
C GLU A 77 -3.79 -15.98 -23.46
N GLU A 78 -4.10 -16.23 -22.17
CA GLU A 78 -5.16 -15.49 -21.47
C GLU A 78 -4.80 -14.02 -21.16
N LEU A 79 -3.51 -13.70 -21.03
CA LEU A 79 -3.02 -12.32 -20.87
C LEU A 79 -3.09 -11.53 -22.19
N ASP A 80 -3.03 -12.20 -23.34
CA ASP A 80 -3.26 -11.59 -24.66
C ASP A 80 -4.77 -11.39 -24.92
N LEU A 81 -5.66 -12.18 -24.31
CA LEU A 81 -7.12 -11.94 -24.36
C LEU A 81 -7.54 -10.71 -23.54
N GLU A 82 -6.95 -10.49 -22.36
CA GLU A 82 -7.13 -9.23 -21.60
C GLU A 82 -6.58 -7.99 -22.35
N LEU A 83 -5.71 -8.17 -23.34
CA LEU A 83 -5.14 -7.09 -24.15
C LEU A 83 -6.08 -6.65 -25.30
N ASN A 84 -6.87 -7.56 -25.86
CA ASN A 84 -7.82 -7.24 -26.94
C ASN A 84 -9.14 -6.65 -26.40
N ASP A 85 -9.63 -7.11 -25.24
CA ASP A 85 -10.95 -6.68 -24.74
C ASP A 85 -10.91 -5.30 -24.04
N ILE A 86 -9.72 -4.82 -23.63
CA ILE A 86 -9.54 -3.44 -23.15
C ILE A 86 -9.56 -2.45 -24.34
N GLU A 87 -9.20 -2.90 -25.55
CA GLU A 87 -9.39 -2.14 -26.79
C GLU A 87 -10.88 -2.00 -27.15
N GLU A 88 -11.71 -3.03 -26.93
CA GLU A 88 -13.16 -2.99 -27.20
C GLU A 88 -13.95 -2.01 -26.31
N THR A 89 -13.44 -1.64 -25.13
CA THR A 89 -14.15 -0.66 -24.25
C THR A 89 -13.85 0.80 -24.64
N TYR A 90 -12.97 1.03 -25.64
CA TYR A 90 -12.64 2.34 -26.19
C TYR A 90 -12.93 2.43 -27.70
N GLU A 91 -13.92 1.70 -28.21
CA GLU A 91 -14.42 1.92 -29.57
C GLU A 91 -15.61 2.89 -29.58
N ASP A 92 -15.29 4.17 -29.78
CA ASP A 92 -16.01 5.05 -30.71
C ASP A 92 -15.09 6.24 -31.01
N GLU A 93 -14.10 6.03 -31.89
CA GLU A 93 -13.67 6.99 -32.94
C GLU A 93 -12.49 6.39 -33.75
N ASP A 94 -12.85 5.72 -34.86
CA ASP A 94 -12.12 5.63 -36.13
C ASP A 94 -10.57 5.48 -36.11
N LEU A 95 -10.02 4.30 -35.78
CA LEU A 95 -8.57 4.04 -35.91
C LEU A 95 -8.13 2.81 -36.71
N ASP A 96 -8.99 2.16 -37.47
CA ASP A 96 -8.61 0.94 -38.21
C ASP A 96 -8.02 1.15 -39.62
N ASN A 97 -7.48 2.33 -39.95
CA ASN A 97 -6.89 2.55 -41.28
C ASN A 97 -5.67 3.50 -41.35
N GLU A 98 -5.02 3.81 -40.22
CA GLU A 98 -3.92 4.78 -40.21
C GLU A 98 -2.52 4.17 -40.43
N ASP A 99 -2.26 2.88 -40.18
CA ASP A 99 -0.89 2.34 -40.27
C ASP A 99 -0.34 2.23 -41.71
N GLU A 100 -1.17 1.92 -42.71
CA GLU A 100 -0.76 1.95 -44.12
C GLU A 100 -0.65 3.38 -44.70
N LYS A 101 -1.47 4.31 -44.20
CA LYS A 101 -1.42 5.73 -44.59
C LYS A 101 -0.23 6.46 -43.94
N LEU A 102 0.16 6.08 -42.73
CA LEU A 102 1.30 6.67 -42.02
C LEU A 102 2.62 6.29 -42.71
N MET A 103 2.78 5.03 -43.11
CA MET A 103 3.98 4.56 -43.84
C MET A 103 4.12 5.19 -45.23
N THR A 104 3.00 5.38 -45.95
CA THR A 104 3.00 6.08 -47.25
C THR A 104 3.23 7.59 -47.10
N ARG A 105 2.70 8.23 -46.03
CA ARG A 105 3.02 9.62 -45.66
C ARG A 105 4.48 9.79 -45.25
N PHE A 106 5.09 8.85 -44.53
CA PHE A 106 6.51 8.88 -44.17
C PHE A 106 7.43 8.73 -45.39
N GLN A 107 7.08 7.88 -46.35
CA GLN A 107 7.86 7.73 -47.58
C GLN A 107 7.75 8.98 -48.49
N SER A 108 6.55 9.56 -48.60
CA SER A 108 6.30 10.82 -49.28
C SER A 108 7.06 11.98 -48.63
N ALA A 109 6.94 12.15 -47.31
CA ALA A 109 7.62 13.17 -46.54
C ALA A 109 9.14 13.03 -46.57
N LYS A 110 9.68 11.81 -46.63
CA LYS A 110 11.13 11.57 -46.81
C LYS A 110 11.60 12.01 -48.19
N LYS A 111 10.79 11.81 -49.23
CA LYS A 111 11.09 12.22 -50.62
C LYS A 111 11.03 13.75 -50.78
N ASP A 112 10.08 14.40 -50.10
CA ASP A 112 9.96 15.85 -50.04
C ASP A 112 11.03 16.51 -49.15
N ALA A 113 11.44 15.85 -48.06
CA ALA A 113 12.58 16.25 -47.22
C ALA A 113 13.92 16.18 -47.97
N LEU A 114 14.09 15.21 -48.88
CA LEU A 114 15.27 15.10 -49.75
C LEU A 114 15.28 16.15 -50.87
N ARG A 115 14.11 16.55 -51.39
CA ARG A 115 13.98 17.67 -52.34
C ARG A 115 14.24 19.03 -51.67
N SER A 116 13.72 19.23 -50.45
CA SER A 116 13.92 20.44 -49.66
C SER A 116 15.35 20.58 -49.08
N LYS A 117 16.05 19.46 -48.81
CA LYS A 117 17.50 19.47 -48.51
C LYS A 117 18.38 19.98 -49.66
N LYS A 118 17.95 19.82 -50.92
CA LYS A 118 18.67 20.36 -52.09
C LYS A 118 18.44 21.86 -52.27
N THR A 119 17.28 22.38 -51.88
CA THR A 119 16.96 23.83 -51.95
C THR A 119 17.42 24.62 -50.73
N ALA A 120 17.60 23.98 -49.57
CA ALA A 120 17.99 24.62 -48.31
C ALA A 120 19.49 24.89 -48.11
N ARG A 121 20.35 24.68 -49.13
CA ARG A 121 21.76 25.11 -49.07
C ARG A 121 21.95 26.63 -49.15
N THR A 122 20.86 27.40 -49.34
CA THR A 122 20.95 28.82 -49.73
C THR A 122 20.44 29.83 -48.70
N SER A 123 20.06 29.47 -47.48
CA SER A 123 19.65 30.50 -46.50
C SER A 123 19.98 30.15 -45.04
N THR A 124 21.07 30.78 -44.58
CA THR A 124 21.25 31.50 -43.31
C THR A 124 20.56 31.00 -42.03
N HIS A 125 21.39 30.70 -41.03
CA HIS A 125 21.10 30.46 -39.62
C HIS A 125 19.94 31.29 -39.02
N MET A 126 18.96 30.62 -38.40
CA MET A 126 18.03 31.20 -37.43
C MET A 126 18.17 30.47 -36.09
N LYS A 127 18.63 31.19 -35.06
CA LYS A 127 18.68 30.76 -33.66
C LYS A 127 17.28 30.90 -33.05
N TYR A 128 16.71 29.82 -32.51
CA TYR A 128 15.50 29.90 -31.70
C TYR A 128 15.84 30.23 -30.25
N ARG A 129 15.18 31.27 -29.72
CA ARG A 129 15.22 31.69 -28.31
C ARG A 129 14.24 30.84 -27.52
N VAL A 130 14.72 30.25 -26.42
CA VAL A 130 13.93 29.47 -25.46
C VAL A 130 13.12 30.42 -24.58
N GLY A 131 11.79 30.41 -24.74
CA GLY A 131 10.83 30.93 -23.76
C GLY A 131 10.38 29.80 -22.83
N ALA A 132 10.09 30.16 -21.58
CA ALA A 132 9.75 29.32 -20.43
C ALA A 132 9.11 27.95 -20.73
N ILE A 133 9.79 26.88 -20.31
CA ILE A 133 9.44 25.47 -20.51
C ILE A 133 8.66 24.96 -19.27
N SER A 134 7.43 24.49 -19.47
CA SER A 134 6.61 23.80 -18.46
C SER A 134 7.25 22.49 -17.99
N ASN A 135 6.87 21.95 -16.83
CA ASN A 135 7.49 20.72 -16.31
C ASN A 135 7.18 19.47 -17.15
N GLU A 136 6.00 19.39 -17.78
CA GLU A 136 5.63 18.28 -18.68
C GLU A 136 6.52 18.19 -19.91
N THR A 137 6.90 19.34 -20.50
CA THR A 137 7.81 19.37 -21.66
C THR A 137 9.22 18.94 -21.28
N LYS A 138 9.69 19.26 -20.05
CA LYS A 138 10.97 18.75 -19.53
C LYS A 138 10.97 17.23 -19.31
N ILE A 139 9.89 16.64 -18.81
CA ILE A 139 9.79 15.19 -18.57
C ILE A 139 9.78 14.44 -19.91
N GLN A 140 9.03 14.93 -20.90
CA GLN A 140 9.07 14.37 -22.26
C GLN A 140 10.47 14.48 -22.88
N ASP A 141 11.23 15.53 -22.57
CA ASP A 141 12.61 15.69 -23.04
C ASP A 141 13.58 14.70 -22.37
N ILE A 142 13.33 14.24 -21.13
CA ILE A 142 14.13 13.19 -20.46
C ILE A 142 13.94 11.85 -21.17
N ILE A 143 12.70 11.42 -21.39
CA ILE A 143 12.40 10.16 -22.07
C ILE A 143 12.93 10.17 -23.51
N LYS A 144 12.77 11.29 -24.24
CA LYS A 144 13.36 11.45 -25.58
C LYS A 144 14.88 11.36 -25.56
N THR A 145 15.54 11.96 -24.57
CA THR A 145 17.00 11.87 -24.41
C THR A 145 17.44 10.43 -24.12
N TYR A 146 16.70 9.73 -23.27
CA TYR A 146 16.92 8.31 -22.99
C TYR A 146 16.78 7.46 -24.27
N PHE A 147 15.70 7.63 -25.02
CA PHE A 147 15.47 6.94 -26.30
C PHE A 147 16.55 7.24 -27.34
N TYR A 148 17.04 8.48 -27.39
CA TYR A 148 18.15 8.83 -28.26
C TYR A 148 19.44 8.08 -27.88
N LYS A 149 19.77 7.98 -26.58
CA LYS A 149 20.96 7.27 -26.10
C LYS A 149 20.90 5.78 -26.40
N ILE A 150 19.81 5.10 -26.02
CA ILE A 150 19.67 3.66 -26.27
C ILE A 150 19.55 3.36 -27.77
N GLY A 151 19.04 4.31 -28.56
CA GLY A 151 18.93 4.21 -30.01
C GLY A 151 20.27 3.95 -30.69
N GLN A 152 21.36 4.50 -30.14
CA GLN A 152 22.71 4.38 -30.66
C GLN A 152 23.34 2.99 -30.46
N ALA A 153 22.86 2.22 -29.47
CA ALA A 153 23.39 0.88 -29.23
C ALA A 153 22.97 -0.09 -30.36
N PRO A 154 23.92 -0.82 -30.95
CA PRO A 154 23.63 -1.80 -31.99
C PRO A 154 22.91 -3.02 -31.39
N ILE A 155 22.03 -3.61 -32.19
CA ILE A 155 21.39 -4.90 -31.86
C ILE A 155 22.43 -5.99 -32.09
N LEU A 156 22.61 -6.87 -31.11
CA LEU A 156 23.60 -7.95 -31.17
C LEU A 156 23.13 -9.11 -32.03
N THR A 157 24.07 -9.80 -32.66
CA THR A 157 23.83 -11.11 -33.27
C THR A 157 23.94 -12.22 -32.22
N LYS A 158 23.38 -13.40 -32.51
CA LYS A 158 23.46 -14.57 -31.61
C LYS A 158 24.91 -14.94 -31.28
N GLU A 159 25.83 -14.81 -32.24
CA GLU A 159 27.26 -15.08 -32.02
C GLU A 159 27.86 -14.06 -31.05
N GLN A 160 27.50 -12.78 -31.18
CA GLN A 160 27.95 -11.72 -30.28
C GLN A 160 27.39 -11.89 -28.86
N GLU A 161 26.12 -12.29 -28.72
CA GLU A 161 25.52 -12.64 -27.42
C GLU A 161 26.35 -13.71 -26.70
N ILE A 162 26.77 -14.76 -27.43
CA ILE A 162 27.61 -15.82 -26.88
C ILE A 162 29.00 -15.29 -26.50
N THR A 163 29.60 -14.39 -27.29
CA THR A 163 30.92 -13.83 -26.95
C THR A 163 30.86 -12.99 -25.67
N TYR A 164 29.86 -12.13 -25.52
CA TYR A 164 29.72 -11.32 -24.30
C TYR A 164 29.32 -12.17 -23.10
N ALA A 165 28.48 -13.19 -23.29
CA ALA A 165 28.14 -14.13 -22.23
C ALA A 165 29.36 -14.94 -21.74
N LYS A 166 30.31 -15.26 -22.63
CA LYS A 166 31.59 -15.87 -22.24
C LYS A 166 32.48 -14.91 -21.45
N MET A 167 32.51 -13.62 -21.82
CA MET A 167 33.26 -12.59 -21.08
C MET A 167 32.72 -12.43 -19.65
N ILE A 168 31.40 -12.56 -19.45
CA ILE A 168 30.77 -12.52 -18.10
C ILE A 168 31.26 -13.66 -17.20
N ASN A 169 31.65 -14.80 -17.78
CA ASN A 169 32.18 -15.96 -17.05
C ASN A 169 33.72 -15.98 -16.95
N SER A 170 34.41 -14.94 -17.44
CA SER A 170 35.86 -14.87 -17.34
C SER A 170 36.32 -14.54 -15.91
N SER A 171 37.60 -14.79 -15.60
CA SER A 171 38.16 -14.51 -14.27
C SER A 171 38.60 -13.05 -14.10
N ASP A 172 38.65 -12.27 -15.18
CA ASP A 172 39.10 -10.88 -15.16
C ASP A 172 37.92 -9.93 -14.86
N PRO A 173 37.96 -9.17 -13.75
CA PRO A 173 36.91 -8.21 -13.42
C PRO A 173 36.62 -7.15 -14.50
N GLU A 174 37.62 -6.74 -15.30
CA GLU A 174 37.40 -5.74 -16.34
C GLU A 174 36.61 -6.31 -17.53
N GLU A 175 36.95 -7.52 -17.98
CA GLU A 175 36.23 -8.22 -19.05
C GLU A 175 34.79 -8.56 -18.64
N VAL A 176 34.58 -9.00 -17.39
CA VAL A 176 33.25 -9.29 -16.86
C VAL A 176 32.37 -8.05 -16.92
N LYS A 177 32.92 -6.90 -16.52
CA LYS A 177 32.20 -5.63 -16.55
C LYS A 177 31.87 -5.20 -17.98
N GLU A 178 32.85 -5.26 -18.89
CA GLU A 178 32.63 -4.87 -20.29
C GLU A 178 31.58 -5.76 -20.97
N GLY A 179 31.67 -7.08 -20.80
CA GLY A 179 30.70 -8.02 -21.34
C GLY A 179 29.29 -7.80 -20.80
N ARG A 180 29.18 -7.54 -19.49
CA ARG A 180 27.90 -7.23 -18.82
C ARG A 180 27.30 -5.93 -19.35
N ASP A 181 28.06 -4.85 -19.36
CA ASP A 181 27.60 -3.53 -19.81
C ASP A 181 27.15 -3.57 -21.28
N LYS A 182 27.90 -4.26 -22.15
CA LYS A 182 27.53 -4.42 -23.56
C LYS A 182 26.25 -5.22 -23.75
N LEU A 183 26.06 -6.31 -23.00
CA LEU A 183 24.86 -7.12 -23.11
C LEU A 183 23.63 -6.37 -22.58
N ILE A 184 23.78 -5.54 -21.54
CA ILE A 184 22.72 -4.65 -21.04
C ILE A 184 22.37 -3.58 -22.06
N GLU A 185 23.34 -2.76 -22.49
CA GLU A 185 23.13 -1.61 -23.38
C GLU A 185 22.40 -1.99 -24.67
N SER A 186 22.78 -3.11 -25.28
CA SER A 186 22.17 -3.60 -26.52
C SER A 186 20.74 -4.09 -26.36
N ASN A 187 20.32 -4.45 -25.13
CA ASN A 187 19.00 -5.00 -24.83
C ASN A 187 18.05 -4.03 -24.11
N LEU A 188 18.45 -2.78 -23.85
CA LEU A 188 17.56 -1.75 -23.27
C LEU A 188 16.30 -1.49 -24.10
N LYS A 189 16.38 -1.68 -25.43
CA LYS A 189 15.22 -1.58 -26.34
C LYS A 189 14.17 -2.66 -26.07
N LEU A 190 14.59 -3.85 -25.64
CA LEU A 190 13.69 -4.95 -25.28
C LEU A 190 12.86 -4.56 -24.04
N VAL A 191 13.49 -3.96 -23.03
CA VAL A 191 12.81 -3.51 -21.81
C VAL A 191 11.65 -2.58 -22.12
N ILE A 192 11.87 -1.59 -22.99
CA ILE A 192 10.82 -0.65 -23.42
C ILE A 192 9.66 -1.37 -24.10
N SER A 193 9.95 -2.34 -24.97
CA SER A 193 8.90 -3.10 -25.67
C SER A 193 8.03 -3.90 -24.72
N VAL A 194 8.60 -4.43 -23.63
CA VAL A 194 7.86 -5.15 -22.59
C VAL A 194 7.10 -4.17 -21.68
N ALA A 195 7.76 -3.09 -21.23
CA ALA A 195 7.16 -2.08 -20.36
C ALA A 195 5.97 -1.36 -20.99
N ARG A 196 5.98 -1.15 -22.32
CA ARG A 196 4.88 -0.51 -23.04
C ARG A 196 3.54 -1.25 -22.88
N LYS A 197 3.56 -2.57 -22.68
CA LYS A 197 2.34 -3.37 -22.43
C LYS A 197 1.72 -3.13 -21.04
N HIS A 198 2.44 -2.48 -20.13
CA HIS A 198 2.03 -2.26 -18.74
C HIS A 198 1.74 -0.77 -18.43
N LEU A 199 1.56 0.06 -19.45
CA LEU A 199 1.16 1.45 -19.30
C LEU A 199 -0.20 1.57 -18.60
N ASN A 200 -0.43 2.70 -17.92
CA ASN A 200 -1.68 3.03 -17.23
C ASN A 200 -2.10 2.06 -16.11
N ARG A 201 -1.15 1.27 -15.56
CA ARG A 201 -1.39 0.36 -14.43
C ARG A 201 -1.00 0.96 -13.06
N GLY A 202 -0.98 2.30 -12.96
CA GLY A 202 -0.72 3.04 -11.72
C GLY A 202 0.74 3.48 -11.48
N LEU A 203 1.71 2.96 -12.25
CA LEU A 203 3.10 3.45 -12.24
C LEU A 203 3.40 4.30 -13.48
N ASP A 204 4.30 5.27 -13.35
CA ASP A 204 4.78 6.07 -14.48
C ASP A 204 5.62 5.21 -15.43
N PHE A 205 5.66 5.60 -16.70
CA PHE A 205 6.40 4.84 -17.70
C PHE A 205 7.91 4.82 -17.45
N ALA A 206 8.47 5.91 -16.92
CA ALA A 206 9.88 5.93 -16.55
C ALA A 206 10.18 4.90 -15.44
N ASP A 207 9.31 4.80 -14.43
CA ASP A 207 9.46 3.84 -13.33
C ASP A 207 9.34 2.40 -13.83
N LEU A 208 8.39 2.12 -14.74
CA LEU A 208 8.27 0.80 -15.37
C LEU A 208 9.52 0.41 -16.16
N ILE A 209 10.14 1.36 -16.87
CA ILE A 209 11.39 1.13 -17.60
C ILE A 209 12.52 0.80 -16.63
N GLU A 210 12.66 1.54 -15.54
CA GLU A 210 13.75 1.32 -14.59
C GLU A 210 13.61 -0.01 -13.84
N GLU A 211 12.40 -0.38 -13.41
CA GLU A 211 12.14 -1.70 -12.81
C GLU A 211 12.39 -2.83 -13.82
N GLY A 212 12.03 -2.62 -15.09
CA GLY A 212 12.36 -3.52 -16.18
C GLY A 212 13.87 -3.64 -16.44
N ASN A 213 14.63 -2.54 -16.33
CA ASN A 213 16.10 -2.53 -16.43
C ASN A 213 16.72 -3.35 -15.30
N ILE A 214 16.17 -3.27 -14.08
CA ILE A 214 16.59 -4.12 -12.94
C ILE A 214 16.34 -5.60 -13.25
N GLY A 215 15.20 -5.93 -13.87
CA GLY A 215 14.91 -7.28 -14.36
C GLY A 215 15.92 -7.74 -15.42
N LEU A 216 16.24 -6.90 -16.40
CA LEU A 216 17.23 -7.17 -17.43
C LEU A 216 18.62 -7.46 -16.85
N MET A 217 19.07 -6.65 -15.87
CA MET A 217 20.37 -6.88 -15.22
C MET A 217 20.43 -8.26 -14.54
N LYS A 218 19.36 -8.66 -13.85
CA LYS A 218 19.25 -10.01 -13.26
C LYS A 218 19.26 -11.11 -14.32
N ALA A 219 18.65 -10.87 -15.48
CA ALA A 219 18.67 -11.81 -16.60
C ALA A 219 20.08 -11.99 -17.15
N VAL A 220 20.84 -10.89 -17.29
CA VAL A 220 22.24 -10.93 -17.75
C VAL A 220 23.11 -11.75 -16.80
N ASP A 221 22.95 -11.55 -15.49
CA ASP A 221 23.76 -12.24 -14.48
C ASP A 221 23.50 -13.76 -14.42
N LYS A 222 22.30 -14.21 -14.84
CA LYS A 222 21.88 -15.61 -14.79
C LYS A 222 21.82 -16.29 -16.17
N PHE A 223 22.26 -15.60 -17.23
CA PHE A 223 22.12 -16.11 -18.57
C PHE A 223 23.11 -17.22 -18.87
N GLU A 224 22.60 -18.40 -19.25
CA GLU A 224 23.40 -19.55 -19.67
C GLU A 224 23.40 -19.69 -21.20
N TYR A 225 24.52 -19.33 -21.85
CA TYR A 225 24.65 -19.42 -23.30
C TYR A 225 24.70 -20.86 -23.84
N GLU A 226 25.03 -21.84 -22.99
CA GLU A 226 25.17 -23.26 -23.37
C GLU A 226 23.83 -23.90 -23.75
N LYS A 227 22.72 -23.38 -23.21
CA LYS A 227 21.35 -23.83 -23.51
C LYS A 227 20.91 -23.50 -24.94
N GLY A 228 21.65 -22.66 -25.67
CA GLY A 228 21.46 -22.42 -27.12
C GLY A 228 20.27 -21.54 -27.51
N PHE A 229 19.49 -21.06 -26.54
CA PHE A 229 18.39 -20.09 -26.76
C PHE A 229 18.93 -18.67 -26.98
N LYS A 230 18.12 -17.82 -27.64
CA LYS A 230 18.43 -16.39 -27.76
C LYS A 230 18.29 -15.70 -26.40
N PHE A 231 19.13 -14.70 -26.15
CA PHE A 231 19.07 -13.95 -24.90
C PHE A 231 17.70 -13.29 -24.68
N SER A 232 17.08 -12.74 -25.73
CA SER A 232 15.77 -12.08 -25.66
C SER A 232 14.66 -12.97 -25.07
N THR A 233 14.66 -14.27 -25.39
CA THR A 233 13.65 -15.22 -24.90
C THR A 233 13.74 -15.38 -23.39
N TYR A 234 14.96 -15.49 -22.86
CA TYR A 234 15.20 -15.61 -21.42
C TYR A 234 14.98 -14.27 -20.68
N ALA A 235 15.48 -13.17 -21.26
CA ALA A 235 15.41 -11.85 -20.64
C ALA A 235 13.96 -11.36 -20.49
N THR A 236 13.08 -11.65 -21.45
CA THR A 236 11.68 -11.23 -21.41
C THR A 236 10.98 -11.69 -20.12
N TRP A 237 11.27 -12.90 -19.65
CA TRP A 237 10.71 -13.45 -18.41
C TRP A 237 11.10 -12.63 -17.18
N TRP A 238 12.40 -12.31 -17.02
CA TRP A 238 12.90 -11.52 -15.90
C TRP A 238 12.44 -10.07 -15.94
N ILE A 239 12.37 -9.47 -17.12
CA ILE A 239 11.87 -8.11 -17.31
C ILE A 239 10.38 -8.04 -16.92
N ARG A 240 9.56 -8.96 -17.46
CA ARG A 240 8.13 -9.05 -17.15
C ARG A 240 7.91 -9.24 -15.64
N GLN A 241 8.61 -10.18 -15.03
CA GLN A 241 8.50 -10.46 -13.60
C GLN A 241 8.88 -9.25 -12.72
N ALA A 242 9.94 -8.53 -13.08
CA ALA A 242 10.33 -7.33 -12.33
C ALA A 242 9.27 -6.23 -12.43
N ILE A 243 8.73 -5.99 -13.63
CA ILE A 243 7.70 -4.98 -13.85
C ILE A 243 6.39 -5.35 -13.12
N THR A 244 5.89 -6.58 -13.26
CA THR A 244 4.65 -7.01 -12.59
C THR A 244 4.79 -6.97 -11.08
N ARG A 245 5.97 -7.35 -10.56
CA ARG A 245 6.28 -7.27 -9.13
C ARG A 245 6.29 -5.82 -8.63
N ALA A 246 6.89 -4.90 -9.38
CA ALA A 246 6.94 -3.48 -9.05
C ALA A 246 5.55 -2.85 -9.04
N ILE A 247 4.72 -3.16 -10.04
CA ILE A 247 3.32 -2.73 -10.09
C ILE A 247 2.58 -3.19 -8.83
N ALA A 248 2.69 -4.47 -8.47
CA ALA A 248 2.03 -4.98 -7.27
C ALA A 248 2.53 -4.32 -5.96
N ASP A 249 3.80 -3.89 -5.90
CA ASP A 249 4.38 -3.28 -4.71
C ASP A 249 4.15 -1.78 -4.57
N GLN A 250 4.10 -1.05 -5.69
CA GLN A 250 4.25 0.41 -5.72
C GLN A 250 3.10 1.15 -6.42
N ALA A 251 2.31 0.49 -7.28
CA ALA A 251 1.30 1.18 -8.08
C ALA A 251 0.13 1.76 -7.29
N ARG A 252 -0.10 1.30 -6.05
CA ARG A 252 -1.19 1.77 -5.21
C ARG A 252 -0.71 2.72 -4.12
N THR A 253 -1.44 3.81 -3.91
CA THR A 253 -1.21 4.79 -2.83
C THR A 253 -1.19 4.13 -1.45
N ILE A 254 -2.09 3.15 -1.23
CA ILE A 254 -2.09 2.31 -0.04
C ILE A 254 -1.57 0.94 -0.47
N ARG A 255 -0.38 0.58 0.03
CA ARG A 255 0.30 -0.66 -0.32
C ARG A 255 -0.51 -1.89 0.07
N ILE A 256 -0.67 -2.82 -0.87
CA ILE A 256 -1.31 -4.12 -0.66
C ILE A 256 -0.26 -5.24 -0.83
N PRO A 257 -0.24 -6.27 0.02
CA PRO A 257 0.64 -7.42 -0.17
C PRO A 257 0.42 -8.17 -1.50
N VAL A 258 1.47 -8.77 -2.06
CA VAL A 258 1.45 -9.41 -3.39
C VAL A 258 0.37 -10.46 -3.56
N HIS A 259 0.25 -11.39 -2.60
CA HIS A 259 -0.75 -12.45 -2.64
C HIS A 259 -2.18 -11.90 -2.69
N MET A 260 -2.42 -10.74 -2.08
CA MET A 260 -3.73 -10.09 -2.17
C MET A 260 -3.95 -9.48 -3.56
N VAL A 261 -2.93 -8.89 -4.19
CA VAL A 261 -3.01 -8.41 -5.58
C VAL A 261 -3.26 -9.57 -6.54
N GLU A 262 -2.61 -10.72 -6.36
CA GLU A 262 -2.86 -11.94 -7.12
C GLU A 262 -4.32 -12.40 -6.95
N THR A 263 -4.84 -12.41 -5.72
CA THR A 263 -6.25 -12.77 -5.48
C THR A 263 -7.23 -11.77 -6.10
N ILE A 264 -6.91 -10.47 -6.12
CA ILE A 264 -7.74 -9.44 -6.77
C ILE A 264 -7.77 -9.66 -8.28
N ASN A 265 -6.62 -9.92 -8.90
CA ASN A 265 -6.54 -10.18 -10.34
C ASN A 265 -7.27 -11.48 -10.72
N LYS A 266 -7.13 -12.53 -9.91
CA LYS A 266 -7.88 -13.79 -10.09
C LYS A 266 -9.39 -13.57 -9.98
N LEU A 267 -9.82 -12.79 -8.99
CA LEU A 267 -11.23 -12.41 -8.81
C LEU A 267 -11.74 -11.64 -10.02
N ALA A 268 -10.99 -10.64 -10.51
CA ALA A 268 -11.36 -9.86 -11.69
C ALA A 268 -11.44 -10.75 -12.96
N ARG A 269 -10.53 -11.71 -13.14
CA ARG A 269 -10.56 -12.68 -14.24
C ARG A 269 -11.84 -13.51 -14.21
N VAL A 270 -12.14 -14.11 -13.06
CA VAL A 270 -13.35 -14.94 -12.87
C VAL A 270 -14.63 -14.11 -13.01
N GLU A 271 -14.63 -12.88 -12.51
CA GLU A 271 -15.76 -11.95 -12.66
C GLU A 271 -16.04 -11.64 -14.12
N ARG A 272 -15.01 -11.38 -14.94
CA ARG A 272 -15.17 -11.18 -16.40
C ARG A 272 -15.67 -12.43 -17.10
N GLN A 273 -15.08 -13.60 -16.83
CA GLN A 273 -15.53 -14.88 -17.40
C GLN A 273 -17.01 -15.15 -17.08
N LEU A 274 -17.41 -14.95 -15.82
CA LEU A 274 -18.81 -15.13 -15.41
C LEU A 274 -19.74 -14.08 -16.04
N THR A 275 -19.26 -12.84 -16.20
CA THR A 275 -20.04 -11.79 -16.88
C THR A 275 -20.31 -12.17 -18.33
N GLN A 276 -19.34 -12.75 -19.02
CA GLN A 276 -19.49 -13.27 -20.39
C GLN A 276 -20.43 -14.49 -20.45
N GLU A 277 -20.30 -15.44 -19.52
CA GLU A 277 -21.15 -16.64 -19.44
C GLU A 277 -22.62 -16.30 -19.11
N LEU A 278 -22.86 -15.34 -18.22
CA LEU A 278 -24.18 -15.01 -17.68
C LEU A 278 -24.87 -13.84 -18.39
N GLY A 279 -24.12 -13.00 -19.11
CA GLY A 279 -24.62 -11.76 -19.72
C GLY A 279 -25.07 -10.71 -18.69
N ARG A 280 -24.63 -10.83 -17.43
CA ARG A 280 -24.91 -9.90 -16.33
C ARG A 280 -23.76 -9.94 -15.32
N GLU A 281 -23.68 -8.93 -14.45
CA GLU A 281 -22.73 -8.96 -13.33
C GLU A 281 -23.02 -10.17 -12.41
N PRO A 282 -21.99 -10.95 -12.04
CA PRO A 282 -22.14 -12.11 -11.18
C PRO A 282 -22.30 -11.71 -9.71
N ASN A 283 -23.07 -12.51 -8.96
CA ASN A 283 -23.20 -12.33 -7.52
C ASN A 283 -21.92 -12.81 -6.79
N SER A 284 -21.66 -12.28 -5.59
CA SER A 284 -20.48 -12.65 -4.78
C SER A 284 -20.43 -14.14 -4.44
N GLU A 285 -21.59 -14.80 -4.31
CA GLU A 285 -21.69 -16.25 -4.13
C GLU A 285 -21.30 -17.03 -5.40
N GLU A 286 -21.68 -16.53 -6.58
CA GLU A 286 -21.36 -17.16 -7.87
C GLU A 286 -19.85 -17.09 -8.14
N ILE A 287 -19.24 -15.93 -7.86
CA ILE A 287 -17.79 -15.73 -7.95
C ILE A 287 -17.06 -16.68 -6.98
N ALA A 288 -17.49 -16.76 -5.72
CA ALA A 288 -16.87 -17.63 -4.72
C ALA A 288 -16.92 -19.11 -5.14
N ASN A 289 -18.06 -19.56 -5.68
CA ASN A 289 -18.23 -20.94 -6.15
C ASN A 289 -17.33 -21.27 -7.35
N LYS A 290 -17.14 -20.32 -8.29
CA LYS A 290 -16.30 -20.51 -9.48
C LYS A 290 -14.80 -20.51 -9.15
N ILE A 291 -14.34 -19.68 -8.22
CA ILE A 291 -12.93 -19.64 -7.80
C ILE A 291 -12.50 -20.96 -7.13
N GLY A 292 -13.38 -21.62 -6.36
CA GLY A 292 -12.97 -22.77 -5.53
C GLY A 292 -12.03 -22.32 -4.40
N GLU A 293 -11.28 -23.23 -3.75
CA GLU A 293 -10.23 -22.88 -2.77
C GLU A 293 -10.69 -22.32 -1.40
N GLY A 294 -11.90 -22.67 -0.94
CA GLY A 294 -12.40 -22.24 0.38
C GLY A 294 -12.75 -20.74 0.43
N MET A 295 -12.96 -20.13 -0.72
CA MET A 295 -13.45 -18.76 -0.86
C MET A 295 -14.91 -18.67 -0.42
N THR A 296 -15.22 -17.73 0.49
CA THR A 296 -16.60 -17.43 0.91
C THR A 296 -17.10 -16.16 0.24
N ALA A 297 -18.42 -16.00 0.10
CA ALA A 297 -19.01 -14.78 -0.43
C ALA A 297 -18.63 -13.53 0.39
N GLU A 298 -18.51 -13.68 1.72
CA GLU A 298 -18.03 -12.61 2.61
C GLU A 298 -16.61 -12.16 2.25
N LYS A 299 -15.71 -13.12 2.00
CA LYS A 299 -14.32 -12.83 1.62
C LYS A 299 -14.21 -12.16 0.25
N VAL A 300 -15.08 -12.53 -0.70
CA VAL A 300 -15.18 -11.83 -2.00
C VAL A 300 -15.56 -10.36 -1.79
N VAL A 301 -16.53 -10.07 -0.92
CA VAL A 301 -16.93 -8.69 -0.59
C VAL A 301 -15.79 -7.92 0.09
N GLU A 302 -15.05 -8.55 1.00
CA GLU A 302 -13.87 -7.94 1.63
C GLU A 302 -12.78 -7.60 0.62
N ILE A 303 -12.47 -8.51 -0.30
CA ILE A 303 -11.47 -8.28 -1.35
C ILE A 303 -11.93 -7.18 -2.30
N LYS A 304 -13.21 -7.16 -2.68
CA LYS A 304 -13.78 -6.06 -3.49
C LYS A 304 -13.62 -4.70 -2.79
N LYS A 305 -13.81 -4.63 -1.47
CA LYS A 305 -13.58 -3.40 -0.69
C LYS A 305 -12.11 -2.98 -0.69
N ILE A 306 -11.19 -3.93 -0.56
CA ILE A 306 -9.74 -3.66 -0.58
C ILE A 306 -9.28 -3.20 -1.97
N SER A 307 -9.95 -3.66 -3.03
CA SER A 307 -9.63 -3.29 -4.41
C SER A 307 -10.03 -1.85 -4.78
N ILE A 308 -10.74 -1.12 -3.92
CA ILE A 308 -11.19 0.25 -4.20
C ILE A 308 -9.99 1.21 -4.14
N GLU A 309 -9.83 2.02 -5.19
CA GLU A 309 -8.80 3.06 -5.24
C GLU A 309 -9.25 4.33 -4.51
N PRO A 310 -8.35 4.99 -3.76
CA PRO A 310 -8.67 6.25 -3.10
C PRO A 310 -8.91 7.36 -4.13
N VAL A 311 -9.88 8.21 -3.85
CA VAL A 311 -10.21 9.39 -4.67
C VAL A 311 -9.51 10.62 -4.09
N SER A 312 -9.05 11.52 -4.95
CA SER A 312 -8.46 12.79 -4.53
C SER A 312 -9.52 13.70 -3.90
N LEU A 313 -9.18 14.34 -2.77
CA LEU A 313 -10.00 15.40 -2.17
C LEU A 313 -10.04 16.67 -3.04
N GLU A 314 -9.02 16.87 -3.86
CA GLU A 314 -8.92 17.97 -4.84
C GLU A 314 -9.68 17.65 -6.14
N LYS A 315 -10.41 16.54 -6.21
CA LYS A 315 -11.26 16.27 -7.38
C LYS A 315 -12.37 17.33 -7.40
N PRO A 316 -12.53 18.11 -8.49
CA PRO A 316 -13.61 19.08 -8.58
C PRO A 316 -14.95 18.35 -8.49
N PHE A 317 -15.91 18.98 -7.83
CA PHE A 317 -17.23 18.43 -7.57
C PHE A 317 -18.30 19.41 -8.03
N GLY A 318 -19.15 18.99 -8.97
CA GLY A 318 -20.16 19.85 -9.59
C GLY A 318 -19.68 20.53 -10.88
N ASP A 319 -20.50 21.43 -11.40
CA ASP A 319 -20.23 22.21 -12.63
C ASP A 319 -19.43 23.50 -12.37
N GLU A 320 -19.24 23.86 -11.09
CA GLU A 320 -18.48 25.03 -10.67
C GLU A 320 -17.03 24.61 -10.37
N ASP A 321 -16.05 25.22 -11.05
CA ASP A 321 -14.62 24.88 -10.94
C ASP A 321 -14.00 25.20 -9.55
N ASP A 322 -14.73 25.91 -8.67
CA ASP A 322 -14.23 26.32 -7.36
C ASP A 322 -14.53 25.31 -6.24
N THR A 323 -15.45 24.36 -6.46
CA THR A 323 -15.86 23.40 -5.42
C THR A 323 -15.12 22.07 -5.54
N HIS A 324 -14.48 21.65 -4.46
CA HIS A 324 -13.71 20.41 -4.41
C HIS A 324 -14.40 19.38 -3.51
N PHE A 325 -14.13 18.08 -3.72
CA PHE A 325 -14.70 17.02 -2.88
C PHE A 325 -14.34 17.20 -1.39
N GLY A 326 -13.14 17.70 -1.10
CA GLY A 326 -12.65 17.98 0.25
C GLY A 326 -13.53 18.97 1.04
N ASP A 327 -14.20 19.90 0.37
CA ASP A 327 -15.04 20.92 1.02
C ASP A 327 -16.29 20.32 1.69
N PHE A 328 -16.69 19.11 1.29
CA PHE A 328 -17.85 18.40 1.82
C PHE A 328 -17.52 17.42 2.95
N VAL A 329 -16.24 17.25 3.29
CA VAL A 329 -15.81 16.32 4.34
C VAL A 329 -15.97 16.98 5.71
N GLU A 330 -16.91 16.48 6.50
CA GLU A 330 -17.13 16.93 7.88
C GLU A 330 -15.93 16.59 8.78
N ASP A 331 -15.39 17.60 9.47
CA ASP A 331 -14.43 17.40 10.54
C ASP A 331 -15.16 17.02 11.84
N LYS A 332 -15.06 15.73 12.20
CA LYS A 332 -15.69 15.16 13.41
C LYS A 332 -14.95 15.49 14.70
N ASP A 333 -13.70 15.93 14.62
CA ASP A 333 -12.90 16.28 15.79
C ASP A 333 -13.09 17.75 16.18
N MET A 334 -13.68 18.56 15.29
CA MET A 334 -14.00 19.96 15.56
C MET A 334 -15.14 20.08 16.58
N ILE A 335 -14.83 20.70 17.72
CA ILE A 335 -15.83 20.98 18.77
C ILE A 335 -16.65 22.20 18.34
N SER A 336 -17.98 22.07 18.33
CA SER A 336 -18.85 23.20 18.01
C SER A 336 -18.74 24.33 19.07
N PRO A 337 -18.91 25.62 18.69
CA PRO A 337 -18.88 26.72 19.67
C PRO A 337 -19.90 26.56 20.81
N SER A 338 -21.04 25.92 20.52
CA SER A 338 -22.06 25.59 21.50
C SER A 338 -21.54 24.56 22.51
N GLU A 339 -21.00 23.44 22.04
CA GLU A 339 -20.42 22.40 22.91
C GLU A 339 -19.22 22.92 23.71
N TYR A 340 -18.38 23.75 23.11
CA TYR A 340 -17.27 24.38 23.83
C TYR A 340 -17.79 25.24 24.99
N THR A 341 -18.80 26.08 24.71
CA THR A 341 -19.43 26.94 25.73
C THR A 341 -20.09 26.09 26.81
N GLU A 342 -20.79 25.02 26.44
CA GLU A 342 -21.42 24.10 27.40
C GLU A 342 -20.38 23.45 28.32
N LYS A 343 -19.24 23.00 27.77
CA LYS A 343 -18.11 22.45 28.55
C LYS A 343 -17.52 23.48 29.51
N GLU A 344 -17.36 24.74 29.08
CA GLU A 344 -16.86 25.81 29.95
C GLU A 344 -17.85 26.17 31.06
N VAL A 345 -19.15 26.30 30.74
CA VAL A 345 -20.18 26.55 31.75
C VAL A 345 -20.27 25.38 32.73
N LEU A 346 -20.16 24.14 32.26
CA LEU A 346 -20.12 22.95 33.12
C LEU A 346 -18.95 23.00 34.10
N LYS A 347 -17.75 23.41 33.65
CA LYS A 347 -16.59 23.61 34.55
C LYS A 347 -16.86 24.65 35.62
N GLU A 348 -17.48 25.78 35.28
CA GLU A 348 -17.83 26.81 36.26
C GLU A 348 -18.86 26.33 37.28
N VAL A 349 -19.89 25.60 36.83
CA VAL A 349 -20.90 25.03 37.72
C VAL A 349 -20.26 23.99 38.63
N LEU A 350 -19.43 23.09 38.10
CA LEU A 350 -18.67 22.11 38.90
C LEU A 350 -17.81 22.81 39.96
N GLU A 351 -17.10 23.86 39.61
CA GLU A 351 -16.27 24.61 40.56
C GLU A 351 -17.09 25.18 41.71
N LYS A 352 -18.24 25.83 41.41
CA LYS A 352 -19.17 26.32 42.44
C LYS A 352 -19.70 25.19 43.33
N THR A 353 -20.02 24.04 42.73
CA THR A 353 -20.50 22.88 43.50
C THR A 353 -19.44 22.32 44.46
N PHE A 354 -18.17 22.44 44.09
CA PHE A 354 -17.04 22.03 44.91
C PHE A 354 -16.73 23.06 46.01
N GLU A 355 -16.87 24.36 45.75
CA GLU A 355 -16.72 25.42 46.76
C GLU A 355 -17.74 25.30 47.92
N ASP A 356 -18.96 24.84 47.64
CA ASP A 356 -20.00 24.57 48.66
C ASP A 356 -19.65 23.37 49.58
N MET A 357 -18.61 22.60 49.25
CA MET A 357 -18.24 21.37 49.93
C MET A 357 -17.09 21.59 50.94
N PRO A 358 -17.04 20.82 52.04
CA PRO A 358 -15.86 20.78 52.88
C PRO A 358 -14.58 20.47 52.06
N PRO A 359 -13.48 21.22 52.24
CA PRO A 359 -12.29 21.14 51.38
C PRO A 359 -11.66 19.74 51.30
N ARG A 360 -11.73 19.00 52.41
CA ARG A 360 -11.27 17.60 52.47
C ARG A 360 -12.15 16.65 51.65
N GLU A 361 -13.46 16.86 51.64
CA GLU A 361 -14.38 16.06 50.83
C GLU A 361 -14.17 16.37 49.34
N GLU A 362 -13.97 17.64 48.98
CA GLU A 362 -13.68 18.09 47.61
C GLU A 362 -12.38 17.46 47.08
N LYS A 363 -11.30 17.55 47.86
CA LYS A 363 -9.99 17.04 47.47
C LYS A 363 -10.00 15.53 47.21
N VAL A 364 -10.73 14.77 48.04
CA VAL A 364 -10.92 13.33 47.86
C VAL A 364 -11.60 13.04 46.51
N ILE A 365 -12.69 13.74 46.19
CA ILE A 365 -13.42 13.53 44.93
C ILE A 365 -12.57 13.94 43.72
N ARG A 366 -11.90 15.10 43.78
CA ARG A 366 -11.03 15.56 42.68
C ARG A 366 -9.90 14.58 42.39
N MET A 367 -9.20 14.07 43.41
CA MET A 367 -8.16 13.06 43.21
C MET A 367 -8.71 11.71 42.75
N ARG A 368 -9.87 11.29 43.29
CA ARG A 368 -10.49 10.00 42.95
C ARG A 368 -10.89 9.93 41.49
N TYR A 369 -11.47 11.00 40.95
CA TYR A 369 -11.98 11.06 39.59
C TYR A 369 -11.03 11.75 38.59
N GLY A 370 -9.87 12.25 39.05
CA GLY A 370 -8.91 12.94 38.18
C GLY A 370 -9.45 14.28 37.67
N ILE A 371 -10.11 15.04 38.53
CA ILE A 371 -10.68 16.36 38.19
C ILE A 371 -9.74 17.44 38.70
N ALA A 372 -8.92 17.98 37.81
CA ALA A 372 -8.06 19.11 38.14
C ALA A 372 -8.88 20.34 38.56
N PRO A 373 -8.36 21.17 39.49
CA PRO A 373 -8.93 22.48 39.74
C PRO A 373 -8.94 23.33 38.46
N THR A 374 -9.88 24.26 38.37
CA THR A 374 -9.99 25.15 37.18
C THR A 374 -9.05 26.34 37.27
N LYS A 375 -8.88 26.90 38.47
CA LYS A 375 -8.08 28.10 38.76
C LYS A 375 -6.98 27.83 39.77
N LEU A 376 -5.92 28.62 39.71
CA LEU A 376 -4.79 28.54 40.65
C LEU A 376 -5.21 28.80 42.10
N ARG A 377 -6.16 29.73 42.33
CA ARG A 377 -6.74 29.99 43.66
C ARG A 377 -7.29 28.73 44.33
N THR A 378 -7.94 27.85 43.55
CA THR A 378 -8.56 26.63 44.09
C THR A 378 -7.48 25.63 44.47
N LEU A 379 -6.44 25.49 43.65
CA LEU A 379 -5.30 24.65 43.97
C LEU A 379 -4.63 25.08 45.27
N LEU A 380 -4.43 26.39 45.45
CA LEU A 380 -3.82 26.96 46.65
C LEU A 380 -4.71 26.74 47.89
N ARG A 381 -6.02 27.04 47.78
CA ARG A 381 -7.00 26.80 48.84
C ARG A 381 -7.01 25.33 49.28
N LEU A 382 -7.04 24.39 48.33
CA LEU A 382 -7.04 22.96 48.62
C LEU A 382 -5.74 22.47 49.25
N ALA A 383 -4.60 23.09 48.93
CA ALA A 383 -3.32 22.79 49.56
C ALA A 383 -3.27 23.33 51.00
N GLU A 384 -3.79 24.55 51.24
CA GLU A 384 -3.85 25.18 52.55
C GLU A 384 -4.80 24.43 53.50
N GLU A 385 -6.06 24.29 53.12
CA GLU A 385 -7.13 23.78 53.99
C GLU A 385 -7.01 22.26 54.26
N CYS A 386 -6.25 21.54 53.43
CA CYS A 386 -5.95 20.13 53.63
C CYS A 386 -4.58 19.86 54.28
N ASN A 387 -3.85 20.90 54.69
CA ASN A 387 -2.52 20.82 55.30
C ASN A 387 -1.51 20.03 54.46
N ASP A 388 -1.38 20.36 53.17
CA ASP A 388 -0.37 19.70 52.32
C ASP A 388 1.05 20.08 52.76
N PRO A 389 2.00 19.11 52.81
CA PRO A 389 3.38 19.38 53.17
C PRO A 389 4.11 20.30 52.17
N GLU A 390 3.59 20.39 50.94
CA GLU A 390 4.16 21.20 49.85
C GLU A 390 3.54 22.60 49.73
N PHE A 391 2.59 22.96 50.59
CA PHE A 391 1.85 24.23 50.49
C PHE A 391 2.77 25.47 50.50
N GLN A 392 3.73 25.55 51.42
CA GLN A 392 4.62 26.71 51.53
C GLN A 392 5.48 26.89 50.29
N LYS A 393 6.05 25.79 49.77
CA LYS A 393 6.81 25.80 48.52
C LYS A 393 5.95 26.22 47.33
N LEU A 394 4.71 25.73 47.27
CA LEU A 394 3.78 26.10 46.20
C LEU A 394 3.47 27.61 46.25
N LYS A 395 3.20 28.15 47.43
CA LYS A 395 2.92 29.58 47.62
C LYS A 395 4.11 30.45 47.19
N GLU A 396 5.30 30.15 47.67
CA GLU A 396 6.54 30.86 47.30
C GLU A 396 6.75 30.84 45.78
N THR A 397 6.59 29.67 45.13
CA THR A 397 6.77 29.58 43.67
C THR A 397 5.74 30.36 42.86
N ILE A 398 4.52 30.56 43.38
CA ILE A 398 3.48 31.35 42.71
C ILE A 398 3.80 32.84 42.83
N GLU A 399 4.28 33.28 44.00
CA GLU A 399 4.72 34.65 44.24
C GLU A 399 5.97 34.99 43.41
N ASP A 400 6.95 34.09 43.32
CA ASP A 400 8.17 34.25 42.53
C ASP A 400 7.90 34.38 41.02
N LEU A 401 6.87 33.69 40.51
CA LEU A 401 6.49 33.69 39.10
C LEU A 401 5.50 34.82 38.73
N ASP A 402 5.05 35.61 39.71
CA ASP A 402 4.07 36.69 39.55
C ASP A 402 2.80 36.25 38.78
N ILE A 403 2.30 35.05 39.08
CA ILE A 403 1.12 34.49 38.41
C ILE A 403 -0.15 34.92 39.16
N HIS A 404 -1.05 35.59 38.46
CA HIS A 404 -2.36 35.94 39.02
C HIS A 404 -3.17 34.71 39.45
N LEU A 405 -3.76 34.72 40.64
CA LEU A 405 -4.49 33.57 41.24
C LEU A 405 -5.71 33.10 40.42
N ASP A 406 -6.25 33.96 39.56
CA ASP A 406 -7.39 33.62 38.69
C ASP A 406 -6.98 33.02 37.34
N THR A 407 -5.68 32.84 37.12
CA THR A 407 -5.18 32.23 35.89
C THR A 407 -5.69 30.78 35.77
N PRO A 408 -6.30 30.39 34.62
CA PRO A 408 -6.72 29.02 34.37
C PRO A 408 -5.55 28.05 34.41
N ILE A 409 -5.76 26.85 34.97
CA ILE A 409 -4.70 25.85 35.15
C ILE A 409 -4.10 25.38 33.82
N GLN A 410 -4.86 25.39 32.72
CA GLN A 410 -4.35 25.12 31.37
C GLN A 410 -3.23 26.08 30.99
N LYS A 411 -3.37 27.37 31.31
CA LYS A 411 -2.31 28.37 31.09
C LYS A 411 -1.18 28.20 32.09
N VAL A 412 -1.47 27.84 33.33
CA VAL A 412 -0.43 27.59 34.35
C VAL A 412 0.50 26.43 33.94
N ARG A 413 -0.02 25.38 33.28
CA ARG A 413 0.78 24.25 32.78
C ARG A 413 1.84 24.64 31.76
N THR A 414 1.66 25.73 31.01
CA THR A 414 2.63 26.13 29.97
C THR A 414 3.94 26.65 30.58
N PHE A 415 3.93 27.12 31.83
CA PHE A 415 5.12 27.62 32.53
C PHE A 415 6.11 26.52 32.96
N LYS A 416 5.75 25.23 32.81
CA LYS A 416 6.62 24.05 33.06
C LYS A 416 7.38 24.07 34.42
N ASN A 417 6.80 24.68 35.46
CA ASN A 417 7.42 24.68 36.79
C ASN A 417 7.25 23.30 37.47
N LYS A 418 8.32 22.78 38.08
CA LYS A 418 8.33 21.46 38.74
C LYS A 418 7.37 21.38 39.93
N VAL A 419 7.33 22.39 40.79
CA VAL A 419 6.52 22.39 42.02
C VAL A 419 5.03 22.42 41.69
N ILE A 420 4.64 23.29 40.75
CA ILE A 420 3.25 23.43 40.30
C ILE A 420 2.79 22.15 39.58
N ASN A 421 3.64 21.57 38.74
CA ASN A 421 3.31 20.31 38.04
C ASN A 421 3.16 19.14 39.01
N ILE A 422 3.99 19.05 40.07
CA ILE A 422 3.82 18.03 41.11
C ILE A 422 2.47 18.20 41.82
N ALA A 423 2.11 19.44 42.19
CA ALA A 423 0.82 19.72 42.82
C ALA A 423 -0.37 19.39 41.91
N LEU A 424 -0.28 19.68 40.60
CA LEU A 424 -1.31 19.38 39.62
C LEU A 424 -1.40 17.88 39.28
N SER A 425 -0.28 17.17 39.22
CA SER A 425 -0.23 15.73 38.91
C SER A 425 -1.09 14.89 39.85
N LYS A 426 -1.37 15.40 41.05
CA LYS A 426 -2.26 14.77 42.03
C LYS A 426 -3.69 14.60 41.53
N TYR A 427 -4.09 15.38 40.51
CA TYR A 427 -5.44 15.45 39.96
C TYR A 427 -5.51 15.10 38.47
N ASP A 428 -4.40 14.75 37.81
CA ASP A 428 -4.35 14.51 36.36
C ASP A 428 -4.98 13.18 35.94
N SER A 429 -4.98 12.20 36.84
CA SER A 429 -5.53 10.87 36.60
C SER A 429 -6.38 10.41 37.77
N PRO A 430 -7.44 9.61 37.52
CA PRO A 430 -8.19 8.96 38.58
C PRO A 430 -7.27 8.11 39.47
N LYS A 431 -7.31 8.33 40.78
CA LYS A 431 -6.51 7.58 41.77
C LYS A 431 -7.31 6.51 42.48
N THR A 432 -6.65 5.44 42.92
CA THR A 432 -7.28 4.41 43.76
C THR A 432 -7.59 4.95 45.17
N LEU A 433 -8.56 4.33 45.87
CA LEU A 433 -8.87 4.72 47.26
C LEU A 433 -7.66 4.60 48.20
N GLU A 434 -6.73 3.68 47.89
CA GLU A 434 -5.50 3.50 48.65
C GLU A 434 -4.48 4.60 48.35
N GLU A 435 -4.32 4.99 47.09
CA GLU A 435 -3.46 6.13 46.70
C GLU A 435 -3.96 7.45 47.28
N VAL A 436 -5.27 7.71 47.23
CA VAL A 436 -5.88 8.90 47.85
C VAL A 436 -5.69 8.87 49.37
N GLY A 437 -5.79 7.68 49.99
CA GLY A 437 -5.54 7.49 51.41
C GLY A 437 -4.10 7.78 51.83
N LYS A 438 -3.12 7.34 51.01
CA LYS A 438 -1.69 7.63 51.21
C LYS A 438 -1.41 9.13 51.14
N GLU A 439 -1.98 9.84 50.16
CA GLU A 439 -1.78 11.29 50.01
C GLU A 439 -2.35 12.09 51.18
N LEU A 440 -3.53 11.70 51.69
CA LEU A 440 -4.22 12.41 52.77
C LEU A 440 -3.91 11.85 54.17
N SER A 441 -2.99 10.89 54.29
CA SER A 441 -2.65 10.21 55.55
C SER A 441 -3.86 9.62 56.29
N VAL A 442 -4.78 8.99 55.56
CA VAL A 442 -5.99 8.34 56.08
C VAL A 442 -6.18 6.94 55.51
N THR A 443 -6.90 6.09 56.24
CA THR A 443 -7.14 4.71 55.79
C THR A 443 -8.03 4.67 54.54
N ARG A 444 -7.84 3.65 53.69
CA ARG A 444 -8.70 3.37 52.54
C ARG A 444 -10.20 3.40 52.89
N GLU A 445 -10.57 2.79 54.01
CA GLU A 445 -11.96 2.73 54.47
C GLU A 445 -12.49 4.13 54.83
N ARG A 446 -11.65 5.00 55.38
CA ARG A 446 -12.03 6.39 55.66
C ARG A 446 -12.29 7.18 54.36
N ILE A 447 -11.46 6.99 53.34
CA ILE A 447 -11.68 7.59 52.01
C ILE A 447 -13.00 7.10 51.41
N ARG A 448 -13.28 5.79 51.48
CA ARG A 448 -14.55 5.20 51.01
C ARG A 448 -15.77 5.79 51.71
N GLN A 449 -15.69 6.01 53.02
CA GLN A 449 -16.76 6.65 53.80
C GLN A 449 -16.99 8.11 53.37
N ILE A 450 -15.91 8.87 53.16
CA ILE A 450 -15.97 10.25 52.67
C ILE A 450 -16.62 10.29 51.28
N GLU A 451 -16.11 9.50 50.34
CA GLU A 451 -16.67 9.36 48.98
C GLU A 451 -18.16 9.01 49.02
N SER A 452 -18.53 7.98 49.79
CA SER A 452 -19.93 7.53 49.90
C SER A 452 -20.84 8.62 50.48
N LYS A 453 -20.38 9.35 51.50
CA LYS A 453 -21.12 10.46 52.11
C LYS A 453 -21.30 11.62 51.13
N THR A 454 -20.24 11.96 50.39
CA THR A 454 -20.24 13.04 49.40
C THR A 454 -21.14 12.71 48.21
N ILE A 455 -21.04 11.49 47.65
CA ILE A 455 -21.92 11.03 46.57
C ILE A 455 -23.40 11.02 47.03
N ARG A 456 -23.68 10.58 48.27
CA ARG A 456 -25.04 10.65 48.81
C ARG A 456 -25.55 12.10 48.88
N ARG A 457 -24.70 13.06 49.24
CA ARG A 457 -25.06 14.50 49.25
C ARG A 457 -25.38 14.99 47.83
N PHE A 458 -24.58 14.62 46.83
CA PHE A 458 -24.86 14.95 45.43
C PHE A 458 -26.18 14.33 44.92
N LYS A 459 -26.52 13.12 45.37
CA LYS A 459 -27.75 12.41 44.97
C LYS A 459 -29.02 12.90 45.66
N GLN A 460 -28.94 13.62 46.79
CA GLN A 460 -30.12 14.05 47.52
C GLN A 460 -30.88 15.17 46.77
N PRO A 461 -32.17 14.98 46.43
CA PRO A 461 -33.00 16.01 45.81
C PRO A 461 -33.50 16.99 46.89
N SER A 462 -32.59 17.74 47.52
CA SER A 462 -33.02 18.76 48.49
C SER A 462 -33.51 20.00 47.75
N SER A 463 -34.57 20.63 48.28
CA SER A 463 -35.06 21.93 47.78
C SER A 463 -33.98 23.02 47.78
N ASN A 464 -32.93 22.84 48.60
CA ASN A 464 -31.79 23.73 48.78
C ASN A 464 -30.54 23.35 47.96
N ASN A 465 -30.51 22.22 47.23
CA ASN A 465 -29.34 21.83 46.44
C ASN A 465 -29.45 22.41 45.01
N LYS A 466 -29.26 23.72 44.90
CA LYS A 466 -29.27 24.45 43.63
C LYS A 466 -28.24 23.87 42.65
N SER A 467 -27.06 23.56 43.18
CA SER A 467 -25.88 23.02 42.51
C SER A 467 -26.11 21.61 41.90
N GLY A 468 -26.85 20.73 42.59
CA GLY A 468 -27.22 19.41 42.06
C GLY A 468 -28.32 19.45 40.99
N ARG A 469 -29.23 20.44 41.06
CA ARG A 469 -30.24 20.67 40.01
C ARG A 469 -29.61 21.18 38.72
N THR A 470 -28.70 22.16 38.83
CA THR A 470 -27.97 22.72 37.67
C THR A 470 -27.11 21.66 36.99
N LEU A 471 -26.41 20.80 37.75
CA LEU A 471 -25.63 19.70 37.15
C LEU A 471 -26.49 18.66 36.43
N LYS A 472 -27.76 18.48 36.85
CA LYS A 472 -28.69 17.56 36.20
C LYS A 472 -29.13 18.06 34.82
N GLU A 473 -29.12 19.36 34.58
CA GLU A 473 -29.45 19.94 33.27
C GLU A 473 -28.40 19.56 32.22
N PHE A 474 -27.11 19.53 32.60
CA PHE A 474 -26.01 19.06 31.73
C PHE A 474 -25.98 17.56 31.47
N TYR A 475 -26.77 16.75 32.20
CA TYR A 475 -26.88 15.30 31.97
C TYR A 475 -28.10 14.94 31.11
N LYS A 476 -29.00 15.89 30.86
CA LYS A 476 -30.26 15.67 30.13
C LYS A 476 -30.15 15.99 28.62
N GLY A 477 -28.94 16.22 28.11
CA GLY A 477 -28.65 16.31 26.67
C GLY A 477 -28.57 14.93 26.05
#